data_AF-A0AAU4LKW9-F1
#
_entry.id   AF-A0AAU4LKW9-F1
#
_cell.length_a   1.000
_cell.length_b   1.000
_cell.length_c   1.000
_cell.angle_alpha   90.00
_cell.angle_beta   90.00
_cell.angle_gamma   90.00
#
_symmetry.space_group_name_H-M   'P 1'
#
loop_
_entity.id
_entity.type
_entity.pdbx_description
1 polymer ?
#
loop_
_entity_poly.entity_id
_entity_poly.type
_entity_poly.pdbx_seq_one_letter_code
_entity_poly.pdbx_strand_id
1 'polypeptide(L)'
;MQQYYPWWLDNLADDVTLEAPAMQGTARGAEAVRAIVIKAKALYEFQDFHFTGDYGDKGFLEEYDAAVDGLPLHVVVTVARNDAGQAQHLTVNHRPRNSLLHFSRQLRKEFAGTPIAEHFLADES
;
A
#
# COMPACT_ATOMS: atom_id res chain seq x y z
N MET A 1 19.24 10.43 8.53
CA MET A 1 18.49 10.28 7.26
C MET A 1 17.02 10.40 7.62
N GLN A 2 16.29 11.36 7.05
CA GLN A 2 14.87 11.53 7.38
C GLN A 2 14.10 10.36 6.75
N GLN A 3 13.35 9.61 7.56
CA GLN A 3 12.53 8.51 7.06
C GLN A 3 11.45 9.09 6.16
N TYR A 4 11.40 8.64 4.89
CA TYR A 4 10.41 9.12 3.94
C TYR A 4 9.00 8.87 4.44
N TYR A 5 8.20 9.93 4.48
CA TYR A 5 6.78 9.88 4.80
C TYR A 5 5.98 10.50 3.66
N PRO A 6 5.09 9.75 3.00
CA PRO A 6 4.34 10.26 1.86
C PRO A 6 3.30 11.30 2.29
N TRP A 7 3.29 12.45 1.62
CA TRP A 7 2.37 13.55 1.93
C TRP A 7 0.89 13.14 1.87
N TRP A 8 0.56 12.18 1.00
CA TRP A 8 -0.82 11.76 0.75
C TRP A 8 -1.41 10.94 1.90
N LEU A 9 -0.59 10.34 2.77
CA LEU A 9 -1.07 9.45 3.83
C LEU A 9 -1.82 10.20 4.94
N ASP A 10 -1.49 11.47 5.17
CA ASP A 10 -2.24 12.36 6.06
C ASP A 10 -3.23 13.28 5.30
N ASN A 11 -3.37 13.10 3.98
CA ASN A 11 -4.30 13.87 3.13
C ASN A 11 -5.19 12.97 2.26
N LEU A 12 -5.75 11.93 2.89
CA LEU A 12 -6.71 11.02 2.27
C LEU A 12 -8.09 11.69 2.16
N ALA A 13 -8.81 11.45 1.07
CA ALA A 13 -10.24 11.75 1.00
C ALA A 13 -11.02 10.82 1.94
N ASP A 14 -12.17 11.27 2.48
CA ASP A 14 -12.97 10.46 3.40
C ASP A 14 -13.42 9.14 2.78
N ASP A 15 -13.68 9.12 1.47
CA ASP A 15 -14.12 7.97 0.67
C ASP A 15 -13.01 7.37 -0.20
N VAL A 16 -11.73 7.59 0.16
CA VAL A 16 -10.57 7.05 -0.55
C VAL A 16 -10.67 5.53 -0.76
N THR A 17 -10.19 5.05 -1.91
CA THR A 17 -10.11 3.62 -2.24
C THR A 17 -8.67 3.15 -2.31
N LEU A 18 -8.41 1.91 -1.90
CA LEU A 18 -7.14 1.22 -2.09
C LEU A 18 -7.35 -0.13 -2.76
N GLU A 19 -6.58 -0.36 -3.83
CA GLU A 19 -6.51 -1.62 -4.54
C GLU A 19 -5.05 -2.09 -4.66
N ALA A 20 -4.85 -3.39 -4.55
CA ALA A 20 -3.53 -4.01 -4.72
C ALA A 20 -3.68 -5.47 -5.15
N PRO A 21 -2.74 -6.02 -5.93
CA PRO A 21 -2.68 -7.46 -6.18
C PRO A 21 -2.53 -8.32 -4.91
N ALA A 22 -2.11 -7.72 -3.79
CA ALA A 22 -2.05 -8.37 -2.48
C ALA A 22 -3.43 -8.54 -1.83
N MET A 23 -4.47 -7.89 -2.37
CA MET A 23 -5.80 -7.77 -1.78
C MET A 23 -6.88 -8.49 -2.60
N GLN A 24 -7.91 -8.98 -1.90
CA GLN A 24 -9.20 -9.39 -2.42
C GLN A 24 -10.15 -8.19 -2.33
N GLY A 25 -10.59 -7.69 -3.49
CA GLY A 25 -11.46 -6.52 -3.57
C GLY A 25 -10.76 -5.20 -3.23
N THR A 26 -11.58 -4.20 -2.89
CA THR A 26 -11.17 -2.80 -2.71
C THR A 26 -11.45 -2.36 -1.28
N ALA A 27 -10.43 -1.86 -0.57
CA ALA A 27 -10.66 -1.19 0.72
C ALA A 27 -11.20 0.22 0.48
N ARG A 28 -12.09 0.68 1.35
CA ARG A 28 -12.77 1.98 1.23
C ARG A 28 -12.74 2.73 2.55
N GLY A 29 -12.55 4.04 2.47
CA GLY A 29 -12.56 4.95 3.60
C GLY A 29 -11.17 5.23 4.16
N ALA A 30 -10.96 6.47 4.61
CA ALA A 30 -9.65 6.96 5.07
C ALA A 30 -9.05 6.11 6.19
N GLU A 31 -9.86 5.66 7.15
CA GLU A 31 -9.41 4.84 8.27
C GLU A 31 -8.82 3.50 7.81
N ALA A 32 -9.57 2.74 7.01
CA ALA A 32 -9.15 1.42 6.53
C ALA A 32 -7.92 1.52 5.62
N VAL A 33 -7.92 2.48 4.69
CA VAL A 33 -6.78 2.71 3.79
C VAL A 33 -5.52 3.10 4.57
N ARG A 34 -5.63 4.02 5.53
CA ARG A 34 -4.50 4.43 6.38
C ARG A 34 -3.97 3.27 7.21
N ALA A 35 -4.86 2.47 7.82
CA ALA A 35 -4.47 1.31 8.59
C ALA A 35 -3.67 0.30 7.76
N ILE A 36 -4.17 -0.02 6.55
CA ILE A 36 -3.49 -0.94 5.62
C ILE A 36 -2.11 -0.41 5.23
N VAL A 37 -2.01 0.86 4.82
CA VAL A 37 -0.73 1.44 4.39
C VAL A 37 0.30 1.48 5.52
N ILE A 38 -0.12 1.86 6.73
CA ILE A 38 0.79 1.90 7.90
C ILE A 38 1.30 0.51 8.24
N LYS A 39 0.42 -0.51 8.27
CA LYS A 39 0.82 -1.89 8.54
C LYS A 39 1.72 -2.46 7.44
N ALA A 40 1.40 -2.21 6.18
CA ALA A 40 2.24 -2.58 5.05
C ALA A 40 3.65 -2.01 5.16
N LYS A 41 3.79 -0.71 5.44
CA LYS A 41 5.09 -0.06 5.61
C LYS A 41 5.88 -0.60 6.81
N ALA A 42 5.19 -0.96 7.89
CA ALA A 42 5.83 -1.52 9.08
C ALA A 42 6.38 -2.94 8.88
N LEU A 43 5.85 -3.69 7.91
CA LEU A 43 6.37 -5.02 7.55
C LEU A 43 7.63 -4.96 6.68
N TYR A 44 7.88 -3.84 5.99
CA TYR A 44 9.07 -3.71 5.17
C TYR A 44 10.33 -3.56 6.05
N GLU A 45 11.37 -4.32 5.72
CA GLU A 45 12.68 -4.20 6.37
C GLU A 45 13.37 -2.88 6.00
N PHE A 46 13.14 -2.41 4.76
CA PHE A 46 13.65 -1.16 4.23
C PHE A 46 12.72 -0.65 3.11
N GLN A 47 12.92 0.61 2.72
CA GLN A 47 12.29 1.20 1.54
C GLN A 47 13.32 2.07 0.81
N ASP A 48 13.86 1.56 -0.28
CA ASP A 48 14.85 2.24 -1.10
C ASP A 48 14.16 2.87 -2.32
N PHE A 49 13.87 4.17 -2.22
CA PHE A 49 13.12 4.89 -3.24
C PHE A 49 13.97 5.21 -4.47
N HIS A 50 13.45 4.83 -5.64
CA HIS A 50 13.96 5.20 -6.95
C HIS A 50 13.29 6.46 -7.48
N PHE A 51 12.00 6.63 -7.18
CA PHE A 51 11.22 7.78 -7.58
C PHE A 51 10.15 8.12 -6.54
N THR A 52 9.98 9.42 -6.29
CA THR A 52 8.82 9.97 -5.59
C THR A 52 8.48 11.32 -6.21
N GLY A 53 7.29 11.47 -6.77
CA GLY A 53 6.95 12.73 -7.42
C GLY A 53 5.59 12.73 -8.11
N ASP A 54 5.20 13.91 -8.56
CA ASP A 54 3.97 14.10 -9.32
C ASP A 54 4.07 13.48 -10.71
N TYR A 55 2.94 12.97 -11.21
CA TYR A 55 2.78 12.55 -12.60
C TYR A 55 1.42 13.02 -13.15
N GLY A 56 1.44 13.59 -14.36
CA GLY A 56 0.26 14.27 -14.91
C GLY A 56 -0.26 15.38 -13.98
N ASP A 57 -1.52 15.77 -14.18
CA ASP A 57 -2.07 16.93 -13.46
C ASP A 57 -2.53 16.60 -12.03
N LYS A 58 -2.90 15.35 -11.77
CA LYS A 58 -3.51 14.91 -10.50
C LYS A 58 -2.91 13.62 -9.93
N GLY A 59 -1.79 13.15 -10.47
CA GLY A 59 -1.16 11.90 -10.04
C GLY A 59 0.06 12.11 -9.15
N PHE A 60 0.33 11.15 -8.28
CA PHE A 60 1.59 11.00 -7.56
C PHE A 60 2.08 9.55 -7.63
N LEU A 61 3.36 9.35 -7.93
CA LEU A 61 3.99 8.06 -8.12
C LEU A 61 5.10 7.85 -7.10
N GLU A 62 5.15 6.65 -6.55
CA GLU A 62 6.30 6.13 -5.82
C GLU A 62 6.80 4.86 -6.49
N GLU A 63 8.11 4.72 -6.59
CA GLU A 63 8.77 3.50 -7.02
C GLU A 63 9.92 3.21 -6.06
N TYR A 64 9.93 2.02 -5.46
CA TYR A 64 10.94 1.64 -4.49
C TYR A 64 11.14 0.13 -4.42
N ASP A 65 12.32 -0.27 -3.97
CA ASP A 65 12.59 -1.63 -3.52
C ASP A 65 12.35 -1.77 -2.01
N ALA A 66 11.92 -2.95 -1.59
CA ALA A 66 11.66 -3.33 -0.20
C ALA A 66 11.91 -4.83 -0.02
N ALA A 67 11.87 -5.30 1.23
CA ALA A 67 11.84 -6.74 1.53
C ALA A 67 10.95 -7.03 2.73
N VAL A 68 10.39 -8.25 2.76
CA VAL A 68 9.62 -8.79 3.89
C VAL A 68 10.10 -10.20 4.15
N ASP A 69 10.60 -10.47 5.35
CA ASP A 69 11.18 -11.75 5.75
C ASP A 69 12.28 -12.23 4.78
N GLY A 70 13.14 -11.31 4.33
CA GLY A 70 14.20 -11.53 3.36
C GLY A 70 13.74 -11.74 1.91
N LEU A 71 12.43 -11.73 1.64
CA LEU A 71 11.90 -11.84 0.27
C LEU A 71 11.83 -10.46 -0.39
N PRO A 72 12.49 -10.25 -1.55
CA PRO A 72 12.52 -8.95 -2.19
C PRO A 72 11.17 -8.61 -2.80
N LEU A 73 10.81 -7.33 -2.73
CA LEU A 73 9.68 -6.71 -3.38
C LEU A 73 10.17 -5.47 -4.13
N HIS A 74 9.66 -5.28 -5.33
CA HIS A 74 9.64 -3.99 -6.00
C HIS A 74 8.22 -3.48 -5.99
N VAL A 75 8.04 -2.22 -5.59
CA VAL A 75 6.73 -1.63 -5.30
C VAL A 75 6.55 -0.37 -6.14
N VAL A 76 5.40 -0.30 -6.81
CA VAL A 76 4.93 0.90 -7.50
C VAL A 76 3.62 1.34 -6.88
N VAL A 77 3.57 2.57 -6.37
CA VAL A 77 2.35 3.19 -5.82
C VAL A 77 1.91 4.29 -6.76
N THR A 78 0.66 4.25 -7.20
CA THR A 78 0.01 5.37 -7.89
C THR A 78 -1.10 5.93 -7.02
N VAL A 79 -1.10 7.24 -6.85
CA VAL A 79 -2.13 7.98 -6.12
C VAL A 79 -2.78 8.98 -7.07
N ALA A 80 -4.08 8.84 -7.30
CA ALA A 80 -4.88 9.84 -8.00
C ALA A 80 -5.53 10.78 -6.99
N ARG A 81 -5.44 12.09 -7.25
CA ARG A 81 -6.06 13.14 -6.44
C ARG A 81 -7.45 13.50 -6.93
N ASN A 82 -8.33 13.85 -5.99
CA ASN A 82 -9.59 14.52 -6.30
C ASN A 82 -9.38 16.03 -6.56
N ASP A 83 -10.46 16.76 -6.84
CA ASP A 83 -10.40 18.21 -7.13
C ASP A 83 -9.97 19.06 -5.93
N ALA A 84 -10.13 18.54 -4.71
CA ALA A 84 -9.63 19.17 -3.48
C ALA A 84 -8.14 18.88 -3.23
N GLY A 85 -7.47 18.13 -4.12
CA GLY A 85 -6.07 17.75 -3.97
C GLY A 85 -5.82 16.61 -2.98
N GLN A 86 -6.87 15.97 -2.46
CA GLN A 86 -6.76 14.83 -1.54
C GLN A 86 -6.54 13.54 -2.32
N ALA A 87 -5.86 12.56 -1.71
CA ALA A 87 -5.68 11.25 -2.29
C ALA A 87 -6.99 10.46 -2.31
N GLN A 88 -7.45 10.09 -3.51
CA GLN A 88 -8.77 9.51 -3.77
C GLN A 88 -8.70 8.05 -4.20
N HIS A 89 -7.73 7.70 -5.05
CA HIS A 89 -7.56 6.33 -5.53
C HIS A 89 -6.10 5.93 -5.44
N LEU A 90 -5.83 4.89 -4.65
CA LEU A 90 -4.51 4.31 -4.50
C LEU A 90 -4.48 2.95 -5.19
N THR A 91 -3.42 2.72 -5.97
CA THR A 91 -3.08 1.40 -6.46
C THR A 91 -1.65 1.09 -6.05
N VAL A 92 -1.45 -0.05 -5.37
CA VAL A 92 -0.13 -0.51 -4.92
C VAL A 92 0.19 -1.83 -5.60
N ASN A 93 1.22 -1.84 -6.43
CA ASN A 93 1.66 -3.04 -7.15
C ASN A 93 2.98 -3.53 -6.58
N HIS A 94 2.98 -4.72 -5.97
CA HIS A 94 4.20 -5.41 -5.59
C HIS A 94 4.53 -6.55 -6.55
N ARG A 95 5.81 -6.74 -6.80
CA ARG A 95 6.37 -7.87 -7.59
C ARG A 95 7.68 -8.35 -6.96
N PRO A 96 8.11 -9.61 -7.16
CA PRO A 96 7.46 -10.68 -7.92
C PRO A 96 6.31 -11.36 -7.17
N ARG A 97 5.54 -12.20 -7.89
CA ARG A 97 4.31 -12.83 -7.39
C ARG A 97 4.51 -13.64 -6.12
N ASN A 98 5.57 -14.44 -6.01
CA ASN A 98 5.82 -15.26 -4.82
C ASN A 98 6.01 -14.40 -3.56
N SER A 99 6.83 -13.35 -3.63
CA SER A 99 7.00 -12.39 -2.54
C SER A 99 5.70 -11.65 -2.22
N LEU A 100 4.93 -11.25 -3.23
CA LEU A 100 3.61 -10.63 -3.06
C LEU A 100 2.62 -11.53 -2.31
N LEU A 101 2.55 -12.83 -2.66
CA LEU A 101 1.67 -13.78 -1.99
C LEU A 101 2.08 -14.01 -0.53
N HIS A 102 3.39 -14.02 -0.24
CA HIS A 102 3.90 -14.05 1.13
C HIS A 102 3.49 -12.79 1.90
N PHE A 103 3.72 -11.61 1.32
CA PHE A 103 3.37 -10.32 1.91
C PHE A 103 1.88 -10.21 2.23
N SER A 104 1.01 -10.67 1.34
CA SER A 104 -0.44 -10.73 1.58
C SER A 104 -0.78 -11.55 2.84
N ARG A 105 -0.18 -12.74 3.02
CA ARG A 105 -0.41 -13.56 4.23
C ARG A 105 0.10 -12.88 5.50
N GLN A 106 1.24 -12.18 5.43
CA GLN A 106 1.76 -11.43 6.58
C GLN A 106 0.80 -10.28 6.97
N LEU A 107 0.24 -9.56 5.99
CA LEU A 107 -0.80 -8.56 6.26
C LEU A 107 -2.06 -9.18 6.89
N ARG A 108 -2.48 -10.36 6.44
CA ARG A 108 -3.62 -11.05 7.07
C ARG A 108 -3.38 -11.29 8.56
N LYS A 109 -2.16 -11.70 8.94
CA LYS A 109 -1.78 -11.94 10.35
C LYS A 109 -1.82 -10.65 11.15
N GLU A 110 -1.31 -9.55 10.61
CA GLU A 110 -1.36 -8.22 11.25
C GLU A 110 -2.79 -7.73 11.53
N PHE A 111 -3.75 -8.12 10.68
CA PHE A 111 -5.15 -7.72 10.79
C PHE A 111 -6.05 -8.79 11.41
N ALA A 112 -5.48 -9.88 11.96
CA ALA A 112 -6.26 -10.98 12.51
C ALA A 112 -7.32 -10.49 13.52
N GLY A 113 -8.56 -10.95 13.34
CA GLY A 113 -9.70 -10.52 14.16
C GLY A 113 -10.38 -9.21 13.72
N THR A 114 -9.94 -8.59 12.62
CA THR A 114 -10.59 -7.40 12.05
C THR A 114 -11.20 -7.70 10.68
N PRO A 115 -12.21 -6.94 10.23
CA PRO A 115 -12.75 -7.06 8.87
C PRO A 115 -11.69 -6.82 7.77
N ILE A 116 -10.63 -6.05 8.05
CA ILE A 116 -9.56 -5.76 7.09
C ILE A 116 -8.81 -7.05 6.68
N ALA A 117 -8.73 -8.05 7.56
CA ALA A 117 -8.07 -9.33 7.25
C ALA A 117 -8.70 -10.05 6.06
N GLU A 118 -9.99 -9.83 5.77
CA GLU A 118 -10.71 -10.45 4.66
C GLU A 118 -10.17 -10.01 3.29
N HIS A 119 -9.51 -8.85 3.21
CA HIS A 119 -8.79 -8.46 2.01
C HIS A 119 -7.56 -9.33 1.74
N PHE A 120 -7.00 -10.06 2.69
CA PHE A 120 -5.69 -10.68 2.53
C PHE A 120 -5.75 -12.20 2.46
N LEU A 121 -4.78 -12.81 1.76
CA LEU A 121 -4.73 -14.25 1.53
C LEU A 121 -4.64 -15.04 2.83
N ALA A 122 -5.46 -16.08 2.94
CA ALA A 122 -5.32 -17.10 3.98
C ALA A 122 -4.06 -17.96 3.75
N ASP A 123 -3.61 -18.64 4.80
CA ASP A 123 -2.45 -19.54 4.71
C ASP A 123 -2.70 -20.73 3.78
N GLU A 124 -3.97 -21.10 3.55
CA GLU A 124 -4.38 -22.18 2.64
C GLU A 124 -5.01 -21.63 1.36
N SER A 125 -4.26 -21.64 0.25
CA SER A 125 -4.77 -21.54 -1.12
C SER A 125 -3.78 -22.16 -2.10
#